data_AF-A0A970UZN3-F1
#
_entry.id   AF-A0A970UZN3-F1
#
_cell.length_a   1.000
_cell.length_b   1.000
_cell.length_c   1.000
_cell.angle_alpha   90.00
_cell.angle_beta   90.00
_cell.angle_gamma   90.00
#
_symmetry.space_group_name_H-M   'P 1'
#
loop_
_entity.id
_entity.type
_entity.pdbx_description
1 polymer ?
#
loop_
_entity_poly.entity_id
_entity_poly.type
_entity_poly.pdbx_seq_one_letter_code
_entity_poly.pdbx_strand_id
1 'polypeptide(L)'
;MLYLNLHDTDGLNLTVMKAHFYEALESIGKRERILLIPPDITRLHGLGGLLATWAVEYYKDAVKAILPALGTHVEMSPQEIDLMYPNVDHSLFVKHNWRDDVITLGTVPPSFIKEVSEGKLDFGWDAQVNKLLVEGNFDLILSLGQVVPHEVVGMANYSKNIFVGTGGSEGINKSHFLGAVYG
;
A
#
# COMPACT_ATOMS: atom_id res chain seq x y z
N MET A 1 10.53 0.50 13.83
CA MET A 1 9.58 1.55 13.41
C MET A 1 10.37 2.84 13.32
N LEU A 2 10.53 3.41 12.11
CA LEU A 2 11.18 4.71 11.94
C LEU A 2 10.12 5.78 12.13
N TYR A 3 10.36 6.70 13.05
CA TYR A 3 9.45 7.80 13.36
C TYR A 3 10.20 9.10 13.13
N LEU A 4 9.75 9.87 12.14
CA LEU A 4 10.22 11.21 11.87
C LEU A 4 9.04 12.16 12.04
N ASN A 5 9.21 13.19 12.88
CA ASN A 5 8.23 14.24 13.06
C ASN A 5 8.81 15.55 12.54
N LEU A 6 8.16 16.13 11.52
CA LEU A 6 8.48 17.43 10.97
C LEU A 6 7.29 18.35 11.23
N HIS A 7 7.56 19.50 11.83
CA HIS A 7 6.54 20.49 12.11
C HIS A 7 7.01 21.85 11.62
N ASP A 8 6.27 22.40 10.64
CA ASP A 8 6.45 23.75 10.13
C ASP A 8 5.07 24.40 10.00
N THR A 9 4.89 25.55 10.66
CA THR A 9 3.61 26.29 10.65
C THR A 9 3.28 26.91 9.30
N ASP A 10 4.30 27.12 8.45
CA ASP A 10 4.14 27.67 7.10
C ASP A 10 3.99 26.56 6.03
N GLY A 11 4.02 25.29 6.47
CA GLY A 11 3.93 24.11 5.63
C GLY A 11 5.29 23.61 5.14
N LEU A 12 5.38 22.30 4.91
CA LEU A 12 6.60 21.67 4.42
C LEU A 12 6.65 21.75 2.90
N ASN A 13 7.70 22.38 2.36
CA ASN A 13 7.95 22.34 0.92
C ASN A 13 8.54 20.99 0.48
N LEU A 14 8.43 20.70 -0.83
CA LEU A 14 8.85 19.40 -1.39
C LEU A 14 10.36 19.13 -1.21
N THR A 15 11.20 20.15 -1.20
CA THR A 15 12.65 19.99 -1.00
C THR A 15 12.96 19.47 0.41
N VAL A 16 12.32 20.06 1.43
CA VAL A 16 12.44 19.64 2.83
C VAL A 16 11.89 18.23 3.01
N MET A 17 10.70 17.94 2.45
CA MET A 17 10.10 16.60 2.50
C MET A 17 11.01 15.53 1.90
N LYS A 18 11.60 15.82 0.73
CA LYS A 18 12.49 14.88 0.04
C LYS A 18 13.77 14.60 0.82
N ALA A 19 14.41 15.63 1.36
CA ALA A 19 15.64 15.48 2.15
C ALA A 19 15.42 14.55 3.35
N HIS A 20 14.34 14.79 4.09
CA HIS A 20 13.96 13.97 5.24
C HIS A 20 13.49 12.57 4.88
N PHE A 21 12.82 12.41 3.74
CA PHE A 21 12.50 11.09 3.22
C PHE A 21 13.78 10.30 2.94
N TYR A 22 14.81 10.92 2.35
CA TYR A 22 16.10 10.27 2.10
C TYR A 22 16.85 9.92 3.39
N GLU A 23 16.84 10.79 4.40
CA GLU A 23 17.39 10.47 5.73
C GLU A 23 16.70 9.24 6.34
N ALA A 24 15.37 9.15 6.21
CA ALA A 24 14.62 7.99 6.66
C ALA A 24 15.03 6.72 5.89
N LEU A 25 15.15 6.78 4.56
CA LEU A 25 15.61 5.64 3.76
C LEU A 25 17.06 5.24 4.10
N GLU A 26 17.94 6.20 4.35
CA GLU A 26 19.32 5.92 4.78
C GLU A 26 19.38 5.17 6.10
N SER A 27 18.52 5.53 7.06
CA SER A 27 18.43 4.83 8.35
C SER A 27 17.89 3.39 8.25
N ILE A 28 17.18 3.03 7.16
CA ILE A 28 16.78 1.64 6.86
C ILE A 28 18.00 0.80 6.43
N GLY A 29 19.05 1.46 5.95
CA GLY A 29 20.27 0.86 5.42
C GLY A 29 20.12 0.38 3.98
N LYS A 30 21.25 -0.10 3.42
CA LYS A 30 21.32 -0.60 2.04
C LYS A 30 20.36 -1.79 1.84
N ARG A 31 19.67 -1.78 0.70
CA ARG A 31 18.80 -2.86 0.20
C ARG A 31 19.13 -3.16 -1.26
N GLU A 32 18.83 -4.38 -1.69
CA GLU A 32 19.20 -4.89 -3.01
C GLU A 32 17.99 -5.35 -3.82
N ARG A 33 16.86 -5.67 -3.16
CA ARG A 33 15.64 -6.12 -3.82
C ARG A 33 14.40 -5.54 -3.14
N ILE A 34 13.96 -4.39 -3.65
CA ILE A 34 12.88 -3.60 -3.06
C ILE A 34 11.61 -3.73 -3.90
N LEU A 35 10.49 -3.95 -3.21
CA LEU A 35 9.13 -3.80 -3.73
C LEU A 35 8.54 -2.50 -3.20
N LEU A 36 8.07 -1.63 -4.10
CA LEU A 36 7.27 -0.46 -3.71
C LEU A 36 5.78 -0.80 -3.79
N ILE A 37 5.00 -0.40 -2.79
CA ILE A 37 3.53 -0.48 -2.78
C ILE A 37 2.96 0.93 -2.63
N PRO A 38 2.88 1.71 -3.72
CA PRO A 38 2.27 3.04 -3.72
C PRO A 38 0.76 3.01 -4.00
N PRO A 39 0.03 4.12 -3.83
CA PRO A 39 -1.40 4.16 -4.14
C PRO A 39 -1.65 4.34 -5.64
N ASP A 40 -2.84 3.99 -6.12
CA ASP A 40 -3.19 4.22 -7.53
C ASP A 40 -3.55 5.69 -7.84
N ILE A 41 -3.92 5.95 -9.09
CA ILE A 41 -4.26 7.29 -9.58
C ILE A 41 -5.43 7.95 -8.82
N THR A 42 -6.30 7.18 -8.17
CA THR A 42 -7.42 7.74 -7.37
C THR A 42 -6.93 8.53 -6.16
N ARG A 43 -5.64 8.43 -5.83
CA ARG A 43 -4.96 9.17 -4.76
C ARG A 43 -3.90 10.14 -5.28
N LEU A 44 -4.03 10.62 -6.52
CA LEU A 44 -3.08 11.52 -7.18
C LEU A 44 -2.58 12.68 -6.29
N HIS A 45 -3.49 13.34 -5.56
CA HIS A 45 -3.15 14.48 -4.71
C HIS A 45 -2.54 14.11 -3.35
N GLY A 46 -2.35 12.83 -3.06
CA GLY A 46 -1.86 12.35 -1.76
C GLY A 46 -0.36 12.15 -1.67
N LEU A 47 0.41 12.66 -2.65
CA LEU A 47 1.87 12.61 -2.73
C LEU A 47 2.52 11.22 -2.71
N GLY A 48 1.75 10.13 -2.59
CA GLY A 48 2.27 8.76 -2.59
C GLY A 48 3.02 8.40 -3.87
N GLY A 49 2.59 8.93 -5.02
CA GLY A 49 3.29 8.79 -6.29
C GLY A 49 4.67 9.46 -6.26
N LEU A 50 4.75 10.67 -5.72
CA LEU A 50 6.00 11.40 -5.56
C LEU A 50 6.97 10.71 -4.59
N LEU A 51 6.47 10.16 -3.47
CA LEU A 51 7.27 9.36 -2.55
C LEU A 51 7.85 8.12 -3.25
N ALA A 52 7.08 7.49 -4.13
CA ALA A 52 7.56 6.33 -4.90
C ALA A 52 8.64 6.74 -5.92
N THR A 53 8.45 7.86 -6.63
CA THR A 53 9.48 8.42 -7.52
C THR A 53 10.78 8.71 -6.76
N TRP A 54 10.70 9.30 -5.56
CA TRP A 54 11.87 9.54 -4.71
C TRP A 54 12.53 8.25 -4.24
N ALA A 55 11.74 7.22 -3.89
CA ALA A 55 12.29 5.91 -3.52
C ALA A 55 13.02 5.25 -4.71
N VAL A 56 12.49 5.36 -5.93
CA VAL A 56 13.17 4.91 -7.16
C VAL A 56 14.45 5.70 -7.40
N GLU A 57 14.45 7.02 -7.23
CA GLU A 57 15.65 7.85 -7.39
C GLU A 57 16.75 7.49 -6.37
N TYR A 58 16.36 7.26 -5.11
CA TYR A 58 17.28 6.92 -4.03
C TYR A 58 17.88 5.52 -4.20
N TYR A 59 17.03 4.51 -4.38
CA TYR A 59 17.45 3.11 -4.42
C TYR A 59 17.86 2.63 -5.81
N LYS A 60 17.48 3.33 -6.88
CA LYS A 60 17.84 3.05 -8.28
C LYS A 60 17.52 1.60 -8.63
N ASP A 61 18.51 0.88 -9.17
CA ASP A 61 18.40 -0.51 -9.61
C ASP A 61 18.00 -1.49 -8.50
N ALA A 62 18.06 -1.11 -7.21
CA ALA A 62 17.57 -1.96 -6.13
C ALA A 62 16.03 -2.06 -6.11
N VAL A 63 15.30 -1.10 -6.70
CA VAL A 63 13.85 -1.25 -6.92
C VAL A 63 13.62 -2.26 -8.05
N LYS A 64 12.98 -3.38 -7.73
CA LYS A 64 12.75 -4.47 -8.69
C LYS A 64 11.31 -4.55 -9.16
N ALA A 65 10.37 -3.97 -8.41
CA ALA A 65 8.97 -3.94 -8.77
C ALA A 65 8.24 -2.82 -8.05
N ILE A 66 7.19 -2.32 -8.69
CA ILE A 66 6.20 -1.39 -8.15
C ILE A 66 4.84 -2.07 -8.32
N LEU A 67 4.14 -2.31 -7.21
CA LEU A 67 2.82 -2.91 -7.19
C LEU A 67 1.84 -1.86 -6.67
N PRO A 68 1.18 -1.08 -7.55
CA PRO A 68 0.16 -0.14 -7.13
C PRO A 68 -0.93 -0.85 -6.31
N ALA A 69 -1.29 -0.27 -5.18
CA ALA A 69 -2.31 -0.76 -4.26
C ALA A 69 -3.73 -0.52 -4.81
N LEU A 70 -4.08 -1.21 -5.90
CA LEU A 70 -5.34 -1.05 -6.65
C LEU A 70 -6.57 -1.49 -5.86
N GLY A 71 -6.44 -2.50 -4.99
CA GLY A 71 -7.57 -3.28 -4.52
C GLY A 71 -8.35 -3.85 -5.71
N THR A 72 -9.62 -3.46 -5.84
CA THR A 72 -10.48 -3.94 -6.94
C THR A 72 -10.46 -3.08 -8.20
N HIS A 73 -9.70 -1.97 -8.19
CA HIS A 73 -9.65 -1.03 -9.30
C HIS A 73 -8.99 -1.63 -10.55
N VAL A 74 -9.25 -0.97 -11.68
CA VAL A 74 -8.58 -1.30 -12.94
C VAL A 74 -7.11 -0.90 -12.89
N GLU A 75 -6.31 -1.61 -13.66
CA GLU A 75 -4.91 -1.27 -13.90
C GLU A 75 -4.79 0.14 -14.48
N MET A 76 -3.83 0.93 -13.97
CA MET A 76 -3.60 2.27 -14.46
C MET A 76 -3.06 2.21 -15.90
N SER A 77 -3.58 3.10 -16.74
CA SER A 77 -3.04 3.33 -18.08
C SER A 77 -1.61 3.89 -18.04
N PRO A 78 -0.83 3.75 -19.12
CA PRO A 78 0.48 4.38 -19.24
C PRO A 78 0.47 5.89 -18.94
N GLN A 79 -0.59 6.60 -19.38
CA GLN A 79 -0.73 8.04 -19.15
C GLN A 79 -0.98 8.37 -17.67
N GLU A 80 -1.75 7.54 -16.97
CA GLU A 80 -1.96 7.68 -15.53
C GLU A 80 -0.67 7.35 -14.75
N ILE A 81 0.10 6.36 -15.21
CA ILE A 81 1.44 6.06 -14.67
C ILE A 81 2.35 7.28 -14.83
N ASP A 82 2.45 7.87 -16.03
CA ASP A 82 3.29 9.04 -16.28
C ASP A 82 2.88 10.25 -15.43
N LEU A 83 1.58 10.43 -15.21
CA LEU A 83 1.05 11.51 -14.38
C LEU A 83 1.34 11.30 -12.89
N MET A 84 1.15 10.08 -12.39
CA MET A 84 1.29 9.75 -10.97
C MET A 84 2.76 9.54 -10.56
N TYR A 85 3.58 9.00 -11.46
CA TYR A 85 4.97 8.57 -11.25
C TYR A 85 5.90 9.11 -12.34
N PRO A 86 6.10 10.43 -12.40
CA PRO A 86 6.87 11.03 -13.48
C PRO A 86 8.29 10.47 -13.54
N ASN A 87 8.74 10.13 -14.75
CA ASN A 87 10.08 9.62 -15.07
C ASN A 87 10.43 8.25 -14.44
N VAL A 88 9.44 7.47 -14.01
CA VAL A 88 9.65 6.09 -13.55
C VAL A 88 9.49 5.13 -14.73
N ASP A 89 10.38 4.16 -14.87
CA ASP A 89 10.29 3.15 -15.93
C ASP A 89 9.02 2.29 -15.76
N HIS A 90 8.19 2.26 -16.81
CA HIS A 90 6.94 1.49 -16.85
C HIS A 90 7.20 -0.01 -16.67
N SER A 91 8.39 -0.51 -17.01
CA SER A 91 8.76 -1.93 -16.87
C SER A 91 8.78 -2.40 -15.41
N LEU A 92 8.88 -1.48 -14.45
CA LEU A 92 8.84 -1.79 -13.03
C LEU A 92 7.43 -2.06 -12.51
N PHE A 93 6.39 -1.62 -13.22
CA PHE A 93 5.01 -1.72 -12.75
C PHE A 93 4.44 -3.12 -12.97
N VAL A 94 3.97 -3.71 -11.88
CA VAL A 94 3.34 -5.03 -11.88
C VAL A 94 1.86 -4.87 -11.63
N LYS A 95 1.07 -5.54 -12.46
CA LYS A 95 -0.39 -5.60 -12.31
C LYS A 95 -0.78 -6.37 -11.05
N HIS A 96 -1.68 -5.79 -10.25
CA HIS A 96 -2.37 -6.52 -9.18
C HIS A 96 -3.65 -7.18 -9.70
N ASN A 97 -3.67 -8.51 -9.83
CA ASN A 97 -4.89 -9.28 -10.09
C ASN A 97 -5.46 -9.86 -8.79
N TRP A 98 -6.41 -9.15 -8.18
CA TRP A 98 -7.06 -9.53 -6.92
C TRP A 98 -7.89 -10.81 -6.97
N ARG A 99 -8.15 -11.37 -8.17
CA ARG A 99 -8.90 -12.63 -8.34
C ARG A 99 -8.00 -13.85 -8.26
N ASP A 100 -6.87 -13.82 -8.96
CA ASP A 100 -6.08 -15.04 -9.22
C ASP A 100 -4.63 -14.97 -8.70
N ASP A 101 -4.08 -13.77 -8.46
CA ASP A 101 -2.67 -13.61 -8.05
C ASP A 101 -2.51 -13.38 -6.55
N VAL A 102 -3.31 -14.08 -5.74
CA VAL A 102 -3.35 -13.92 -4.29
C VAL A 102 -3.06 -15.22 -3.54
N ILE A 103 -2.48 -15.08 -2.36
CA ILE A 103 -2.24 -16.15 -1.40
C ILE A 103 -2.87 -15.79 -0.06
N THR A 104 -3.39 -16.78 0.65
CA THR A 104 -3.92 -16.61 2.00
C THR A 104 -2.80 -16.85 3.01
N LEU A 105 -2.41 -15.81 3.75
CA LEU A 105 -1.37 -15.91 4.79
C LEU A 105 -1.89 -16.55 6.08
N GLY A 106 -3.20 -16.49 6.28
CA GLY A 106 -3.90 -17.03 7.43
C GLY A 106 -5.35 -16.56 7.43
N THR A 107 -6.12 -17.00 8.42
CA THR A 107 -7.53 -16.68 8.56
C THR A 107 -7.80 -16.16 9.96
N VAL A 108 -8.42 -14.98 10.05
CA VAL A 108 -8.98 -14.47 11.30
C VAL A 108 -10.24 -15.28 11.60
N PRO A 109 -10.33 -15.92 12.78
CA PRO A 109 -11.38 -16.89 13.05
C PRO A 109 -12.76 -16.22 13.19
N PRO A 110 -13.85 -16.94 12.85
CA PRO A 110 -15.22 -16.44 13.02
C PRO A 110 -15.52 -15.94 14.43
N SER A 111 -14.97 -16.59 15.45
CA SER A 111 -15.16 -16.21 16.85
C SER A 111 -14.67 -14.79 17.14
N PHE A 112 -13.54 -14.38 16.54
CA PHE A 112 -13.01 -13.03 16.69
C PHE A 112 -13.89 -12.02 15.94
N ILE A 113 -14.29 -12.34 14.70
CA ILE A 113 -15.19 -11.48 13.91
C ILE A 113 -16.53 -11.28 14.63
N LYS A 114 -17.05 -12.33 15.27
CA LYS A 114 -18.27 -12.27 16.09
C LYS A 114 -18.11 -11.39 17.30
N GLU A 115 -16.98 -11.49 18.00
CA GLU A 115 -16.66 -10.63 19.15
C GLU A 115 -16.61 -9.15 18.74
N VAL A 116 -15.80 -8.81 17.74
CA VAL A 116 -15.59 -7.40 17.33
C VAL A 116 -16.78 -6.79 16.62
N SER A 117 -17.70 -7.61 16.10
CA SER A 117 -18.96 -7.16 15.50
C SER A 117 -20.15 -7.20 16.47
N GLU A 118 -19.93 -7.48 17.76
CA GLU A 118 -20.98 -7.62 18.79
C GLU A 118 -22.07 -8.63 18.41
N GLY A 119 -21.65 -9.75 17.81
CA GLY A 119 -22.51 -10.85 17.40
C GLY A 119 -23.22 -10.66 16.07
N LYS A 120 -23.00 -9.54 15.35
CA LYS A 120 -23.64 -9.27 14.06
C LYS A 120 -23.14 -10.16 12.92
N LEU A 121 -21.90 -10.64 12.99
CA LEU A 121 -21.26 -11.47 11.95
C LEU A 121 -20.63 -12.73 12.55
N ASP A 122 -20.55 -13.82 11.78
CA ASP A 122 -20.00 -15.12 12.22
C ASP A 122 -19.33 -15.87 11.06
N PHE A 123 -18.42 -15.19 10.35
CA PHE A 123 -17.59 -15.78 9.29
C PHE A 123 -16.10 -15.53 9.55
N GLY A 124 -15.24 -16.36 8.99
CA GLY A 124 -13.78 -16.14 9.00
C GLY A 124 -13.36 -15.15 7.92
N TRP A 125 -12.31 -14.37 8.20
CA TRP A 125 -11.73 -13.42 7.26
C TRP A 125 -10.34 -13.90 6.81
N ASP A 126 -10.21 -14.18 5.51
CA ASP A 126 -8.94 -14.65 4.94
C ASP A 126 -8.02 -13.46 4.67
N ALA A 127 -6.85 -13.49 5.31
CA ALA A 127 -5.81 -12.47 5.16
C ALA A 127 -5.05 -12.72 3.85
N GLN A 128 -5.66 -12.29 2.75
CA GLN A 128 -5.12 -12.46 1.40
C GLN A 128 -4.23 -11.29 1.00
N VAL A 129 -3.13 -11.60 0.32
CA VAL A 129 -2.23 -10.62 -0.29
C VAL A 129 -1.77 -11.10 -1.67
N ASN A 130 -1.24 -10.20 -2.48
CA ASN A 130 -0.65 -10.57 -3.77
C ASN A 130 0.59 -11.46 -3.53
N LYS A 131 0.70 -12.56 -4.30
CA LYS A 131 1.78 -13.55 -4.14
C LYS A 131 3.18 -12.94 -4.21
N LEU A 132 3.34 -11.84 -4.95
CA LEU A 132 4.61 -11.12 -5.09
C LEU A 132 5.19 -10.69 -3.74
N LEU A 133 4.35 -10.34 -2.75
CA LEU A 133 4.81 -9.91 -1.42
C LEU A 133 5.53 -11.03 -0.66
N VAL A 134 5.26 -12.29 -0.98
CA VAL A 134 5.84 -13.46 -0.27
C VAL A 134 6.85 -14.20 -1.13
N GLU A 135 6.54 -14.39 -2.40
CA GLU A 135 7.35 -15.21 -3.32
C GLU A 135 8.40 -14.38 -4.07
N GLY A 136 8.29 -13.05 -4.07
CA GLY A 136 9.18 -12.16 -4.84
C GLY A 136 10.60 -12.00 -4.30
N ASN A 137 10.89 -12.58 -3.13
CA ASN A 137 12.19 -12.53 -2.45
C ASN A 137 12.74 -11.10 -2.33
N PHE A 138 11.89 -10.19 -1.82
CA PHE A 138 12.27 -8.82 -1.53
C PHE A 138 12.89 -8.72 -0.13
N ASP A 139 13.95 -7.93 -0.01
CA ASP A 139 14.59 -7.63 1.28
C ASP A 139 14.03 -6.37 1.94
N LEU A 140 13.18 -5.63 1.21
CA LEU A 140 12.36 -4.53 1.71
C LEU A 140 11.06 -4.41 0.90
N ILE A 141 9.93 -4.31 1.60
CA ILE A 141 8.65 -3.88 1.04
C ILE A 141 8.35 -2.49 1.61
N LEU A 142 8.28 -1.48 0.74
CA LEU A 142 8.00 -0.10 1.13
C LEU A 142 6.59 0.30 0.70
N SER A 143 5.66 0.27 1.66
CA SER A 143 4.29 0.75 1.47
C SER A 143 4.23 2.27 1.64
N LEU A 144 3.75 2.97 0.62
CA LEU A 144 3.78 4.41 0.51
C LEU A 144 2.35 4.96 0.37
N GLY A 145 2.08 6.12 0.96
CA GLY A 145 0.78 6.77 0.84
C GLY A 145 0.50 7.75 1.98
N GLN A 146 -0.68 8.36 1.93
CA GLN A 146 -1.17 9.28 2.95
C GLN A 146 -2.17 8.61 3.89
N VAL A 147 -2.14 8.99 5.17
CA VAL A 147 -3.19 8.61 6.13
C VAL A 147 -4.32 9.62 6.01
N VAL A 148 -5.53 9.15 5.71
CA VAL A 148 -6.74 9.99 5.59
C VAL A 148 -7.95 9.27 6.17
N PRO A 149 -8.97 10.00 6.64
CA PRO A 149 -10.25 9.39 7.01
C PRO A 149 -10.80 8.53 5.88
N HIS A 150 -11.37 7.38 6.24
CA HIS A 150 -11.87 6.38 5.31
C HIS A 150 -13.15 5.76 5.85
N GLU A 151 -14.18 5.71 5.00
CA GLU A 151 -15.54 5.32 5.34
C GLU A 151 -15.67 3.85 5.76
N VAL A 152 -14.81 2.97 5.27
CA VAL A 152 -14.85 1.53 5.59
C VAL A 152 -13.97 1.12 6.77
N VAL A 153 -12.83 1.79 6.99
CA VAL A 153 -11.77 1.30 7.90
C VAL A 153 -11.34 2.36 8.92
N GLY A 154 -12.10 3.43 9.06
CA GLY A 154 -11.77 4.60 9.89
C GLY A 154 -10.66 5.45 9.29
N MET A 155 -9.45 4.89 9.14
CA MET A 155 -8.28 5.54 8.55
C MET A 155 -7.67 4.69 7.44
N ALA A 156 -7.46 5.27 6.27
CA ALA A 156 -6.76 4.62 5.16
C ALA A 156 -5.25 4.48 5.41
N ASN A 157 -4.55 3.78 4.49
CA ASN A 157 -3.11 3.50 4.50
C ASN A 157 -2.72 2.33 5.44
N TYR A 158 -1.42 2.19 5.72
CA TYR A 158 -0.86 1.17 6.60
C TYR A 158 -1.26 -0.23 6.12
N SER A 159 -1.83 -1.05 7.01
CA SER A 159 -2.33 -2.39 6.70
C SER A 159 -3.36 -2.42 5.57
N LYS A 160 -4.09 -1.31 5.32
CA LYS A 160 -5.05 -1.23 4.21
C LYS A 160 -4.35 -1.40 2.87
N ASN A 161 -3.18 -0.80 2.66
CA ASN A 161 -2.46 -0.93 1.39
C ASN A 161 -2.06 -2.39 1.12
N ILE A 162 -1.82 -3.18 2.17
CA ILE A 162 -1.44 -4.58 2.07
C ILE A 162 -2.67 -5.46 1.87
N PHE A 163 -3.59 -5.49 2.83
CA PHE A 163 -4.69 -6.46 2.84
C PHE A 163 -5.90 -6.07 2.00
N VAL A 164 -6.03 -4.79 1.64
CA VAL A 164 -7.08 -4.33 0.71
C VAL A 164 -6.45 -3.94 -0.61
N GLY A 165 -5.41 -3.10 -0.58
CA GLY A 165 -4.75 -2.59 -1.78
C GLY A 165 -4.03 -3.65 -2.62
N THR A 166 -3.46 -4.66 -1.96
CA THR A 166 -2.90 -5.85 -2.64
C THR A 166 -3.67 -7.12 -2.29
N GLY A 167 -4.90 -6.98 -1.79
CA GLY A 167 -5.70 -8.06 -1.23
C GLY A 167 -6.41 -8.94 -2.26
N GLY A 168 -7.07 -9.99 -1.78
CA GLY A 168 -7.91 -10.88 -2.57
C GLY A 168 -9.41 -10.65 -2.37
N SER A 169 -10.23 -11.27 -3.23
CA SER A 169 -11.68 -11.11 -3.24
C SER A 169 -12.34 -11.36 -1.87
N GLU A 170 -11.95 -12.43 -1.17
CA GLU A 170 -12.55 -12.79 0.12
C GLU A 170 -12.18 -11.78 1.19
N GLY A 171 -10.89 -11.44 1.30
CA GLY A 171 -10.40 -10.46 2.25
C GLY A 171 -11.00 -9.07 2.03
N ILE A 172 -11.05 -8.61 0.78
CA ILE A 172 -11.61 -7.30 0.44
C ILE A 172 -13.12 -7.27 0.74
N ASN A 173 -13.90 -8.21 0.21
CA ASN A 173 -15.35 -8.15 0.33
C ASN A 173 -15.83 -8.30 1.78
N LYS A 174 -15.24 -9.22 2.55
CA LYS A 174 -15.63 -9.46 3.94
C LYS A 174 -15.25 -8.31 4.87
N SER A 175 -14.11 -7.65 4.63
CA SER A 175 -13.73 -6.47 5.41
C SER A 175 -14.67 -5.28 5.13
N HIS A 176 -15.08 -5.09 3.87
CA HIS A 176 -16.09 -4.07 3.52
C HIS A 176 -17.44 -4.37 4.15
N PHE A 177 -17.85 -5.65 4.15
CA PHE A 177 -19.12 -6.03 4.77
C PHE A 177 -19.11 -5.85 6.30
N LEU A 178 -17.99 -6.15 6.96
CA LEU A 178 -17.82 -5.83 8.39
C LEU A 178 -17.97 -4.34 8.66
N GLY A 179 -17.27 -3.49 7.88
CA GLY A 179 -17.41 -2.03 7.98
C GLY A 179 -18.85 -1.55 7.76
N ALA A 180 -19.55 -2.10 6.77
CA ALA A 180 -20.94 -1.74 6.50
C ALA A 180 -21.93 -2.15 7.62
N VAL A 181 -21.65 -3.25 8.33
CA VAL A 181 -22.54 -3.79 9.37
C VAL A 181 -22.28 -3.17 10.75
N TYR A 182 -21.02 -2.88 11.07
CA TYR A 182 -20.63 -2.38 12.40
C TYR A 182 -20.47 -0.86 12.44
N GLY A 183 -19.91 -0.24 11.39
CA GLY A 183 -19.51 1.17 11.36
C GLY A 183 -18.03 1.35 11.67
#